data_AF-D0IAI8-F1
#
_entry.id   AF-D0IAI8-F1
#
_cell.length_a   1.000
_cell.length_b   1.000
_cell.length_c   1.000
_cell.angle_alpha   90.00
_cell.angle_beta   90.00
_cell.angle_gamma   90.00
#
_symmetry.space_group_name_H-M   'P 1'
#
loop_
_entity.id
_entity.type
_entity.pdbx_description
1 polymer ?
#
loop_
_entity_poly.entity_id
_entity_poly.type
_entity_poly.pdbx_seq_one_letter_code
_entity_poly.pdbx_strand_id
1 'polypeptide(L)'
;MKKWISLLTLFFSLSLPVKATDLTQFDFPLLLGDWYWFSPDQQDAEGADNQYKAITISFDSAYRFNVKLLKRDGSVEEARGLYDLDDRTLMLNDDQGETQHHEYKLNHNQLMLRGASFTKILPNSLSGAWYSDVIQGLDVDENVSKLALMLRPDFLFSVRVSGTEGQSVTHRGVYFLEDDHLVLIYRGGQQDSQYQLDTDTLTLTNSQFGMEAVLRRQKAP
;
A
#
# COMPACT_ATOMS: atom_id res chain seq x y z
N MET A 1 37.01 -52.49 -16.43
CA MET A 1 36.17 -51.82 -15.41
C MET A 1 36.80 -50.51 -15.02
N LYS A 2 36.18 -49.36 -15.32
CA LYS A 2 36.33 -48.08 -14.59
C LYS A 2 35.23 -47.15 -15.09
N LYS A 3 34.23 -46.93 -14.24
CA LYS A 3 33.03 -46.12 -14.49
C LYS A 3 33.42 -44.64 -14.39
N TRP A 4 33.15 -43.85 -15.42
CA TRP A 4 33.23 -42.39 -15.36
C TRP A 4 31.97 -41.87 -14.67
N ILE A 5 32.16 -41.18 -13.55
CA ILE A 5 31.12 -40.48 -12.82
C ILE A 5 30.92 -39.14 -13.53
N SER A 6 29.77 -38.99 -14.18
CA SER A 6 29.33 -37.71 -14.74
C SER A 6 28.84 -36.83 -13.60
N LEU A 7 29.49 -35.69 -13.40
CA LEU A 7 29.13 -34.69 -12.40
C LEU A 7 27.99 -33.83 -12.98
N LEU A 8 26.75 -34.18 -12.65
CA LEU A 8 25.57 -33.39 -12.96
C LEU A 8 25.52 -32.21 -11.97
N THR A 9 25.91 -31.02 -12.42
CA THR A 9 25.75 -29.77 -11.66
C THR A 9 24.29 -29.32 -11.77
N LEU A 10 23.53 -29.50 -10.69
CA LEU A 10 22.19 -28.93 -10.53
C LEU A 10 22.34 -27.42 -10.25
N PHE A 11 21.99 -26.57 -11.22
CA PHE A 11 21.74 -25.16 -10.96
C PHE A 11 20.40 -25.05 -10.21
N PHE A 12 20.47 -25.00 -8.88
CA PHE A 12 19.33 -24.61 -8.05
C PHE A 12 19.19 -23.09 -8.16
N SER A 13 18.31 -22.62 -9.04
CA SER A 13 17.90 -21.22 -9.08
C SER A 13 17.05 -20.95 -7.84
N LEU A 14 17.65 -20.44 -6.77
CA LEU A 14 16.88 -19.83 -5.68
C LEU A 14 16.26 -18.54 -6.22
N SER A 15 14.98 -18.61 -6.61
CA SER A 15 14.16 -17.43 -6.90
C SER A 15 13.84 -16.74 -5.58
N LEU A 16 14.71 -15.82 -5.14
CA LEU A 16 14.34 -14.92 -4.04
C LEU A 16 13.26 -13.96 -4.55
N PRO A 17 12.19 -13.70 -3.78
CA PRO A 17 11.23 -12.67 -4.14
C PRO A 17 11.96 -11.33 -4.20
N VAL A 18 11.94 -10.72 -5.38
CA VAL A 18 12.52 -9.40 -5.62
C VAL A 18 11.43 -8.39 -5.31
N LYS A 19 11.71 -7.44 -4.40
CA LYS A 19 10.83 -6.30 -4.16
C LYS A 19 10.53 -5.59 -5.48
N ALA A 20 9.26 -5.24 -5.72
CA ALA A 20 8.93 -4.47 -6.91
C ALA A 20 9.69 -3.13 -6.90
N THR A 21 10.62 -2.96 -7.85
CA THR A 21 11.40 -1.72 -8.01
C THR A 21 10.53 -0.58 -8.55
N ASP A 22 9.43 -0.93 -9.20
CA ASP A 22 8.42 -0.01 -9.75
C ASP A 22 7.03 -0.47 -9.28
N LEU A 23 6.44 0.27 -8.35
CA LEU A 23 5.15 -0.05 -7.75
C LEU A 23 3.99 0.07 -8.73
N THR A 24 4.17 0.75 -9.85
CA THR A 24 3.13 0.89 -10.88
C THR A 24 2.89 -0.42 -11.65
N GLN A 25 3.84 -1.37 -11.57
CA GLN A 25 3.77 -2.69 -12.19
C GLN A 25 3.31 -3.79 -11.22
N PHE A 26 3.05 -3.44 -9.96
CA PHE A 26 2.59 -4.41 -8.98
C PHE A 26 1.13 -4.80 -9.25
N ASP A 27 0.83 -6.11 -9.29
CA ASP A 27 -0.47 -6.62 -9.76
C ASP A 27 -1.64 -6.26 -8.83
N PHE A 28 -1.40 -6.22 -7.51
CA PHE A 28 -2.44 -6.02 -6.50
C PHE A 28 -2.11 -4.88 -5.53
N PRO A 29 -1.92 -3.64 -6.02
CA PRO A 29 -1.34 -2.54 -5.24
C PRO A 29 -2.21 -2.12 -4.06
N LEU A 30 -3.52 -2.31 -4.18
CA LEU A 30 -4.45 -1.97 -3.10
C LEU A 30 -4.31 -2.89 -1.88
N LEU A 31 -3.66 -4.05 -2.00
CA LEU A 31 -3.40 -4.95 -0.86
C LEU A 31 -2.27 -4.43 0.04
N LEU A 32 -1.31 -3.67 -0.49
CA LEU A 32 -0.09 -3.26 0.21
C LEU A 32 -0.37 -2.41 1.46
N GLY A 33 0.39 -2.61 2.53
CA GLY A 33 0.27 -1.87 3.79
C GLY A 33 -0.48 -2.65 4.88
N ASP A 34 -0.89 -1.91 5.91
CA ASP A 34 -1.42 -2.49 7.15
C ASP A 34 -2.95 -2.55 7.19
N TRP A 35 -3.46 -3.71 7.59
CA TRP A 35 -4.86 -4.04 7.72
C TRP A 35 -5.20 -4.38 9.16
N TYR A 36 -6.25 -3.77 9.69
CA TYR A 36 -6.62 -3.89 11.09
C TYR A 36 -8.02 -4.47 11.24
N TRP A 37 -8.13 -5.49 12.08
CA TRP A 37 -9.40 -6.00 12.59
C TRP A 37 -9.41 -5.85 14.10
N PHE A 38 -10.54 -5.42 14.64
CA PHE A 38 -10.76 -5.30 16.08
C PHE A 38 -11.97 -6.15 16.45
N SER A 39 -11.84 -6.87 17.57
CA SER A 39 -12.95 -7.64 18.10
C SER A 39 -14.12 -6.68 18.41
N PRO A 40 -15.35 -6.97 17.92
CA PRO A 40 -16.51 -6.21 18.35
C PRO A 40 -16.69 -6.42 19.86
N ASP A 41 -16.89 -5.33 20.60
CA ASP A 41 -17.18 -5.41 22.04
C ASP A 41 -18.53 -6.11 22.25
N GLN A 42 -18.53 -7.44 22.41
CA GLN A 42 -19.69 -8.19 22.87
C GLN A 42 -19.33 -9.26 23.90
N GLN A 43 -20.11 -9.23 24.98
CA GLN A 43 -20.05 -10.07 26.17
C GLN A 43 -20.37 -11.56 25.91
N ASP A 44 -20.81 -11.95 24.71
CA ASP A 44 -21.39 -13.29 24.46
C ASP A 44 -21.07 -13.85 23.06
N ALA A 45 -19.80 -14.05 22.72
CA ALA A 45 -19.42 -14.84 21.53
C ALA A 45 -18.77 -16.16 21.98
N GLU A 46 -19.56 -17.24 22.03
CA GLU A 46 -19.02 -18.59 22.16
C GLU A 46 -18.37 -19.02 20.83
N GLY A 47 -17.04 -19.12 20.83
CA GLY A 47 -16.24 -19.56 19.68
C GLY A 47 -14.74 -19.35 19.89
N ALA A 48 -13.91 -20.09 19.15
CA ALA A 48 -12.43 -19.98 19.20
C ALA A 48 -11.89 -18.58 18.82
N ASP A 49 -12.74 -17.72 18.23
CA ASP A 49 -12.44 -16.33 17.87
C ASP A 49 -12.54 -15.34 19.05
N ASN A 50 -13.06 -15.76 20.21
CA ASN A 50 -13.21 -14.87 21.37
C ASN A 50 -11.87 -14.62 22.12
N GLN A 51 -10.77 -15.24 21.70
CA GLN A 51 -9.48 -15.09 22.35
C GLN A 51 -8.70 -13.84 21.91
N TYR A 52 -9.02 -13.27 20.74
CA TYR A 52 -8.28 -12.15 20.16
C TYR A 52 -9.00 -10.81 20.36
N LYS A 53 -8.22 -9.79 20.72
CA LYS A 53 -8.66 -8.40 20.83
C LYS A 53 -8.49 -7.66 19.51
N ALA A 54 -7.40 -7.93 18.79
CA ALA A 54 -7.09 -7.30 17.52
C ALA A 54 -6.22 -8.21 16.66
N ILE A 55 -6.32 -8.04 15.35
CA ILE A 55 -5.46 -8.69 14.37
C ILE A 55 -4.93 -7.60 13.43
N THR A 56 -3.62 -7.61 13.21
CA THR A 56 -2.98 -6.78 12.18
C THR A 56 -2.38 -7.70 11.11
N ILE A 57 -2.62 -7.38 9.85
CA ILE A 57 -1.99 -8.05 8.71
C ILE A 57 -1.30 -6.99 7.86
N SER A 58 -0.01 -7.17 7.61
CA SER A 58 0.79 -6.28 6.75
C SER A 58 1.19 -7.04 5.50
N PHE A 59 1.10 -6.39 4.33
CA PHE A 59 1.60 -6.90 3.05
C PHE A 59 2.56 -5.89 2.42
N ASP A 60 3.65 -6.35 1.83
CA ASP A 60 4.59 -5.51 1.08
C ASP A 60 4.86 -6.01 -0.35
N SER A 61 5.41 -5.14 -1.18
CA SER A 61 5.71 -5.41 -2.59
C SER A 61 6.89 -6.38 -2.80
N ALA A 62 7.51 -6.86 -1.72
CA ALA A 62 8.42 -8.00 -1.74
C ALA A 62 7.68 -9.33 -1.53
N TYR A 63 6.35 -9.32 -1.67
CA TYR A 63 5.48 -10.48 -1.49
C TYR A 63 5.63 -11.10 -0.10
N ARG A 64 5.91 -10.27 0.93
CA ARG A 64 5.97 -10.71 2.32
C ARG A 64 4.73 -10.28 3.08
N PHE A 65 4.32 -11.15 4.00
CA PHE A 65 3.26 -10.84 4.94
C PHE A 65 3.77 -10.91 6.39
N ASN A 66 3.11 -10.16 7.27
CA ASN A 66 3.23 -10.29 8.72
C ASN A 66 1.83 -10.24 9.34
N VAL A 67 1.46 -11.26 10.11
CA VAL A 67 0.23 -11.33 10.89
C VAL A 67 0.60 -11.23 12.37
N LYS A 68 -0.02 -10.29 13.08
CA LYS A 68 0.05 -10.17 14.53
C LYS A 68 -1.33 -10.38 15.13
N LEU A 69 -1.44 -11.32 16.06
CA LEU A 69 -2.66 -11.64 16.79
C LEU A 69 -2.50 -11.17 18.24
N LEU A 70 -3.21 -10.10 18.62
CA LEU A 70 -3.24 -9.63 19.99
C LEU A 70 -4.32 -10.38 20.76
N LYS A 71 -3.91 -11.20 21.74
CA LYS A 71 -4.84 -11.91 22.62
C LYS A 71 -5.42 -10.99 23.69
N ARG A 72 -6.56 -11.39 24.28
CA ARG A 72 -7.20 -10.66 25.38
C ARG A 72 -6.34 -10.61 26.66
N ASP A 73 -5.48 -11.59 26.88
CA ASP A 73 -4.52 -11.61 28.00
C ASP A 73 -3.32 -10.67 27.79
N GLY A 74 -3.25 -10.01 26.63
CA GLY A 74 -2.18 -9.08 26.25
C GLY A 74 -0.97 -9.73 25.57
N SER A 75 -0.94 -11.06 25.45
CA SER A 75 0.09 -11.74 24.68
C SER A 75 -0.10 -11.54 23.17
N VAL A 76 0.99 -11.63 22.41
CA VAL A 76 1.01 -11.45 20.96
C VAL A 76 1.57 -12.71 20.31
N GLU A 77 0.83 -13.26 19.35
CA GLU A 77 1.33 -14.27 18.42
C GLU A 77 1.66 -13.61 17.09
N GLU A 78 2.69 -14.12 16.41
CA GLU A 78 3.15 -13.58 15.15
C GLU A 78 3.40 -14.71 14.14
N ALA A 79 2.95 -14.50 12.91
CA ALA A 79 3.26 -15.36 11.77
C ALA A 79 3.76 -14.48 10.62
N ARG A 80 4.82 -14.92 9.94
CA ARG A 80 5.44 -14.21 8.82
C ARG A 80 5.75 -15.19 7.72
N GLY A 81 5.86 -14.68 6.51
CA GLY A 81 6.26 -15.50 5.37
C GLY A 81 6.05 -14.80 4.05
N LEU A 82 5.79 -15.61 3.02
CA LEU A 82 5.55 -15.17 1.65
C LEU A 82 4.08 -15.31 1.29
N TYR A 83 3.58 -14.40 0.45
CA TYR A 83 2.24 -14.52 -0.10
C TYR A 83 2.26 -14.54 -1.62
N ASP A 84 1.21 -15.14 -2.16
CA ASP A 84 0.88 -15.10 -3.58
C ASP A 84 -0.64 -14.96 -3.70
N LEU A 85 -1.12 -14.42 -4.80
CA LEU A 85 -2.54 -14.19 -4.97
C LEU A 85 -2.98 -14.13 -6.43
N ASP A 86 -4.26 -14.45 -6.62
CA ASP A 86 -4.99 -14.19 -7.84
C ASP A 86 -6.22 -13.31 -7.54
N ASP A 87 -7.15 -13.19 -8.50
CA ASP A 87 -8.36 -12.38 -8.38
C ASP A 87 -9.29 -12.77 -7.20
N ARG A 88 -9.11 -13.96 -6.60
CA ARG A 88 -10.03 -14.52 -5.59
C ARG A 88 -9.34 -15.16 -4.40
N THR A 89 -8.12 -15.64 -4.59
CA THR A 89 -7.41 -16.48 -3.63
C THR A 89 -6.14 -15.80 -3.17
N LEU A 90 -5.96 -15.74 -1.85
CA LEU A 90 -4.71 -15.35 -1.20
C LEU A 90 -4.07 -16.61 -0.62
N MET A 91 -2.86 -16.91 -1.06
CA MET A 91 -2.02 -17.98 -0.53
C MET A 91 -0.99 -17.39 0.42
N LEU A 92 -0.94 -17.90 1.66
CA LEU A 92 0.04 -17.53 2.69
C LEU A 92 0.94 -18.73 2.97
N ASN A 93 2.24 -18.60 2.74
CA ASN A 93 3.25 -19.59 3.04
C ASN A 93 4.10 -19.06 4.20
N ASP A 94 3.91 -19.60 5.41
CA ASP A 94 4.65 -19.13 6.57
C ASP A 94 6.09 -19.67 6.62
N ASP A 95 6.93 -19.03 7.44
CA ASP A 95 8.33 -19.42 7.63
C ASP A 95 8.49 -20.80 8.31
N GLN A 96 7.41 -21.40 8.82
CA GLN A 96 7.39 -22.76 9.39
C GLN A 96 7.05 -23.84 8.35
N GLY A 97 6.73 -23.43 7.11
CA GLY A 97 6.39 -24.32 6.01
C GLY A 97 4.91 -24.69 5.93
N GLU A 98 4.03 -24.00 6.64
CA GLU A 98 2.59 -24.15 6.48
C GLU A 98 2.07 -23.27 5.33
N THR A 99 1.23 -23.84 4.48
CA THR A 99 0.56 -23.13 3.38
C THR A 99 -0.94 -23.06 3.66
N GLN A 100 -1.49 -21.85 3.58
CA GLN A 100 -2.92 -21.61 3.76
C GLN A 100 -3.49 -20.89 2.53
N HIS A 101 -4.68 -21.31 2.11
CA HIS A 101 -5.42 -20.70 1.01
C HIS A 101 -6.70 -20.08 1.53
N HIS A 102 -6.92 -18.80 1.20
CA HIS A 102 -8.08 -18.04 1.67
C HIS A 102 -8.76 -17.36 0.50
N GLU A 103 -10.09 -17.48 0.43
CA GLU A 103 -10.88 -16.56 -0.39
C GLU A 103 -10.82 -15.17 0.24
N TYR A 104 -10.66 -14.14 -0.59
CA TYR A 104 -10.65 -12.76 -0.15
C TYR A 104 -11.54 -11.85 -1.01
N LYS A 105 -11.94 -10.72 -0.45
CA LYS A 105 -12.50 -9.60 -1.19
C LYS A 105 -11.78 -8.33 -0.79
N LEU A 106 -11.32 -7.57 -1.77
CA LEU A 106 -10.56 -6.35 -1.56
C LEU A 106 -11.27 -5.17 -2.21
N ASN A 107 -11.30 -4.05 -1.49
CA ASN A 107 -11.50 -2.74 -2.08
C ASN A 107 -10.39 -1.79 -1.57
N HIS A 108 -10.50 -0.49 -1.86
CA HIS A 108 -9.44 0.48 -1.56
C HIS A 108 -9.12 0.66 -0.07
N ASN A 109 -10.04 0.32 0.84
CA ASN A 109 -9.83 0.47 2.29
C ASN A 109 -10.36 -0.69 3.15
N GLN A 110 -10.94 -1.73 2.54
CA GLN A 110 -11.44 -2.93 3.23
C GLN A 110 -10.91 -4.22 2.59
N LEU A 111 -10.46 -5.14 3.44
CA LEU A 111 -10.07 -6.50 3.11
C LEU A 111 -10.97 -7.46 3.89
N MET A 112 -11.74 -8.28 3.18
CA MET A 112 -12.51 -9.36 3.78
C MET A 112 -11.72 -10.66 3.64
N LEU A 113 -11.42 -11.32 4.76
CA LEU A 113 -10.63 -12.54 4.82
C LEU A 113 -11.22 -13.47 5.88
N ARG A 114 -11.55 -14.72 5.52
CA ARG A 114 -12.16 -15.71 6.43
C ARG A 114 -13.39 -15.21 7.22
N GLY A 115 -14.17 -14.29 6.64
CA GLY A 115 -15.34 -13.68 7.29
C GLY A 115 -15.03 -12.50 8.21
N ALA A 116 -13.76 -12.21 8.50
CA ALA A 116 -13.34 -10.99 9.18
C ALA A 116 -13.21 -9.84 8.16
N SER A 117 -13.64 -8.64 8.56
CA SER A 117 -13.50 -7.41 7.77
C SER A 117 -12.41 -6.53 8.37
N PHE A 118 -11.26 -6.49 7.69
CA PHE A 118 -10.14 -5.65 8.04
C PHE A 118 -10.28 -4.28 7.37
N THR A 119 -9.85 -3.24 8.07
CA THR A 119 -9.85 -1.85 7.59
C THR A 119 -8.41 -1.34 7.49
N LYS A 120 -8.11 -0.68 6.38
CA LYS A 120 -6.84 0.02 6.18
C LYS A 120 -6.88 1.37 6.89
N ILE A 121 -5.86 1.68 7.67
CA ILE A 121 -5.81 2.92 8.46
C ILE A 121 -4.62 3.76 8.00
N LEU A 122 -4.88 5.02 7.66
CA LEU A 122 -3.84 5.97 7.30
C LEU A 122 -3.13 6.49 8.56
N PRO A 123 -1.79 6.64 8.55
CA PRO A 123 -1.11 7.52 9.50
C PRO A 123 -1.72 8.94 9.41
N ASN A 124 -2.23 9.46 10.52
CA ASN A 124 -3.09 10.65 10.57
C ASN A 124 -2.53 11.91 9.88
N SER A 125 -1.21 12.01 9.70
CA SER A 125 -0.55 13.22 9.22
C SER A 125 -0.68 13.46 7.71
N LEU A 126 -0.87 12.45 6.85
CA LEU A 126 -0.85 12.67 5.40
C LEU A 126 -2.19 13.17 4.82
N SER A 127 -3.31 12.80 5.43
CA SER A 127 -4.64 13.22 4.96
C SER A 127 -4.83 14.74 5.04
N GLY A 128 -5.54 15.31 4.07
CA GLY A 128 -5.83 16.73 4.04
C GLY A 128 -5.85 17.32 2.63
N ALA A 129 -6.11 18.64 2.59
CA ALA A 129 -6.01 19.45 1.38
C ALA A 129 -4.62 20.11 1.33
N TRP A 130 -3.96 19.93 0.20
CA TRP A 130 -2.59 20.34 -0.07
C TRP A 130 -2.59 21.23 -1.32
N TYR A 131 -1.91 22.37 -1.25
CA TYR A 131 -1.87 23.35 -2.32
C TYR A 131 -0.44 23.69 -2.69
N SER A 132 -0.12 23.73 -3.97
CA SER A 132 1.22 24.03 -4.44
C SER A 132 1.69 25.42 -4.02
N ASP A 133 2.85 25.44 -3.38
CA ASP A 133 3.70 26.62 -3.18
C ASP A 133 4.69 26.72 -4.34
N VAL A 134 5.29 25.58 -4.70
CA VAL A 134 6.27 25.44 -5.78
C VAL A 134 5.93 24.20 -6.62
N ILE A 135 5.98 24.34 -7.95
CA ILE A 135 5.93 23.23 -8.90
C ILE A 135 7.05 23.48 -9.91
N GLN A 136 8.00 22.57 -10.01
CA GLN A 136 9.15 22.68 -10.90
C GLN A 136 9.50 21.31 -11.48
N GLY A 137 10.10 21.31 -12.67
CA GLY A 137 10.58 20.08 -13.29
C GLY A 137 10.72 20.20 -14.80
N LEU A 138 11.47 19.28 -15.39
CA LEU A 138 11.74 19.27 -16.83
C LEU A 138 10.48 18.97 -17.64
N ASP A 139 9.56 18.18 -17.09
CA ASP A 139 8.31 17.75 -17.74
C ASP A 139 7.07 18.48 -17.18
N VAL A 140 7.30 19.58 -16.43
CA VAL A 140 6.21 20.45 -15.98
C VAL A 140 5.92 21.45 -17.09
N ASP A 141 4.73 21.34 -17.68
CA ASP A 141 4.25 22.31 -18.68
C ASP A 141 4.30 23.73 -18.10
N GLU A 142 4.92 24.65 -18.83
CA GLU A 142 5.10 26.06 -18.41
C GLU A 142 3.76 26.76 -18.10
N ASN A 143 2.66 26.24 -18.63
CA ASN A 143 1.33 26.77 -18.38
C ASN A 143 0.74 26.30 -17.06
N VAL A 144 1.33 25.34 -16.34
CA VAL A 144 0.84 24.88 -15.03
C VAL A 144 1.11 25.96 -13.97
N SER A 145 0.04 26.51 -13.41
CA SER A 145 0.11 27.58 -12.43
C SER A 145 -0.19 27.13 -10.99
N LYS A 146 -1.06 26.14 -10.82
CA LYS A 146 -1.52 25.66 -9.50
C LYS A 146 -1.81 24.17 -9.52
N LEU A 147 -1.45 23.51 -8.42
CA LEU A 147 -1.83 22.13 -8.12
C LEU A 147 -2.53 22.11 -6.76
N ALA A 148 -3.70 21.48 -6.70
CA ALA A 148 -4.42 21.19 -5.47
C ALA A 148 -4.62 19.67 -5.34
N LEU A 149 -4.08 19.08 -4.29
CA LEU A 149 -4.18 17.66 -3.98
C LEU A 149 -5.00 17.47 -2.71
N MET A 150 -6.06 16.68 -2.79
CA MET A 150 -6.85 16.25 -1.64
C MET A 150 -6.61 14.77 -1.41
N LEU A 151 -6.07 14.41 -0.25
CA LEU A 151 -5.92 13.02 0.21
C LEU A 151 -6.91 12.76 1.33
N ARG A 152 -7.85 11.83 1.12
CA ARG A 152 -8.82 11.44 2.13
C ARG A 152 -8.32 10.26 2.96
N PRO A 153 -8.74 10.12 4.23
CA PRO A 153 -8.31 9.01 5.08
C PRO A 153 -8.78 7.63 4.60
N ASP A 154 -9.80 7.58 3.72
CA ASP A 154 -10.29 6.36 3.08
C ASP A 154 -9.61 6.09 1.73
N PHE A 155 -8.33 6.46 1.56
CA PHE A 155 -7.53 6.14 0.36
C PHE A 155 -8.08 6.67 -0.98
N LEU A 156 -9.00 7.64 -0.94
CA LEU A 156 -9.48 8.35 -2.11
C LEU A 156 -8.72 9.67 -2.28
N PHE A 157 -8.45 10.04 -3.52
CA PHE A 157 -7.83 11.34 -3.82
C PHE A 157 -8.56 12.13 -4.92
N SER A 158 -8.27 13.43 -4.93
CA SER A 158 -8.58 14.32 -6.05
C SER A 158 -7.39 15.25 -6.27
N VAL A 159 -6.86 15.31 -7.48
CA VAL A 159 -5.86 16.30 -7.88
C VAL A 159 -6.46 17.21 -8.93
N ARG A 160 -6.28 18.53 -8.76
CA ARG A 160 -6.66 19.55 -9.74
C ARG A 160 -5.40 20.29 -10.16
N VAL A 161 -5.13 20.29 -11.45
CA VAL A 161 -4.07 21.09 -12.08
C VAL A 161 -4.74 22.22 -12.85
N SER A 162 -4.31 23.45 -12.61
CA SER A 162 -4.86 24.65 -13.25
C SER A 162 -3.78 25.39 -14.02
N GLY A 163 -4.11 25.75 -15.26
CA GLY A 163 -3.24 26.52 -16.13
C GLY A 163 -3.34 28.03 -15.91
N THR A 164 -2.39 28.76 -16.48
CA THR A 164 -2.32 30.24 -16.45
C THR A 164 -3.50 30.90 -17.18
N GLU A 165 -4.10 30.23 -18.16
CA GLU A 165 -5.23 30.73 -18.96
C GLU A 165 -6.60 30.32 -18.38
N GLY A 166 -6.62 29.75 -17.16
CA GLY A 166 -7.84 29.36 -16.45
C GLY A 166 -8.39 27.97 -16.81
N GLN A 167 -7.74 27.24 -17.73
CA GLN A 167 -8.03 25.83 -17.97
C GLN A 167 -7.71 25.00 -16.71
N SER A 168 -8.46 23.93 -16.48
CA SER A 168 -8.13 23.00 -15.40
C SER A 168 -8.51 21.56 -15.73
N VAL A 169 -7.70 20.64 -15.24
CA VAL A 169 -7.96 19.19 -15.32
C VAL A 169 -8.06 18.66 -13.89
N THR A 170 -9.01 17.76 -13.65
CA THR A 170 -9.17 17.11 -12.36
C THR A 170 -9.12 15.60 -12.52
N HIS A 171 -8.17 14.94 -11.87
CA HIS A 171 -8.15 13.49 -11.73
C HIS A 171 -8.65 13.08 -10.35
N ARG A 172 -9.35 11.95 -10.31
CA ARG A 172 -9.86 11.33 -9.09
C ARG A 172 -9.61 9.84 -9.16
N GLY A 173 -9.36 9.25 -8.02
CA GLY A 173 -9.10 7.82 -7.93
C GLY A 173 -8.75 7.39 -6.52
N VAL A 174 -7.95 6.33 -6.45
CA VAL A 174 -7.46 5.73 -5.21
C VAL A 174 -5.96 5.93 -5.11
N TYR A 175 -5.44 5.98 -3.90
CA TYR A 175 -4.00 6.01 -3.67
C TYR A 175 -3.58 4.91 -2.71
N PHE A 176 -2.32 4.50 -2.79
CA PHE A 176 -1.70 3.64 -1.80
C PHE A 176 -0.31 4.16 -1.43
N LEU A 177 0.20 3.66 -0.32
CA LEU A 177 1.50 4.02 0.23
C LEU A 177 2.32 2.75 0.39
N GLU A 178 3.60 2.85 0.10
CA GLU A 178 4.59 1.89 0.55
C GLU A 178 5.89 2.64 0.81
N ASP A 179 6.47 2.47 1.99
CA ASP A 179 7.62 3.25 2.45
C ASP A 179 7.40 4.77 2.28
N ASP A 180 8.25 5.43 1.49
CA ASP A 180 8.19 6.83 1.12
C ASP A 180 7.54 7.06 -0.25
N HIS A 181 6.86 6.07 -0.84
CA HIS A 181 6.15 6.21 -2.10
C HIS A 181 4.66 6.49 -1.89
N LEU A 182 4.14 7.47 -2.64
CA LEU A 182 2.73 7.77 -2.80
C LEU A 182 2.36 7.52 -4.26
N VAL A 183 1.53 6.49 -4.47
CA VAL A 183 1.09 6.13 -5.82
C VAL A 183 -0.39 6.48 -6.00
N LEU A 184 -0.68 7.29 -7.01
CA LEU A 184 -2.02 7.73 -7.39
C LEU A 184 -2.52 6.90 -8.57
N ILE A 185 -3.63 6.19 -8.43
CA ILE A 185 -4.27 5.39 -9.48
C ILE A 185 -5.57 6.05 -9.91
N TYR A 186 -5.69 6.44 -11.17
CA TYR A 186 -6.88 7.12 -11.70
C TYR A 186 -7.24 6.63 -13.11
N ARG A 187 -8.40 7.06 -13.60
CA ARG A 187 -8.79 6.74 -14.98
C ARG A 187 -7.77 7.36 -15.96
N GLY A 188 -7.05 6.50 -16.66
CA GLY A 188 -6.08 6.89 -17.69
C GLY A 188 -4.62 6.71 -17.29
N GLY A 189 -4.32 6.29 -16.06
CA GLY A 189 -2.95 5.98 -15.68
C GLY A 189 -2.71 5.91 -14.18
N GLN A 190 -1.42 5.82 -13.84
CA GLN A 190 -0.91 5.85 -12.49
C GLN A 190 0.23 6.87 -12.40
N GLN A 191 0.44 7.44 -11.23
CA GLN A 191 1.56 8.33 -10.95
C GLN A 191 2.21 7.90 -9.64
N ASP A 192 3.48 7.50 -9.71
CA ASP A 192 4.33 7.28 -8.54
C ASP A 192 5.06 8.58 -8.16
N SER A 193 5.26 8.81 -6.88
CA SER A 193 6.05 9.93 -6.35
C SER A 193 6.61 9.54 -5.00
N GLN A 194 7.89 9.83 -4.77
CA GLN A 194 8.42 9.85 -3.41
C GLN A 194 7.80 11.03 -2.67
N TYR A 195 7.44 10.84 -1.41
CA TYR A 195 6.87 11.88 -0.58
C TYR A 195 7.69 12.10 0.70
N GLN A 196 7.87 13.37 1.05
CA GLN A 196 8.39 13.77 2.35
C GLN A 196 7.35 14.65 3.04
N LEU A 197 6.99 14.27 4.28
CA LEU A 197 5.96 14.92 5.04
C LEU A 197 6.54 15.59 6.29
N ASP A 198 6.35 16.91 6.36
CA ASP A 198 6.43 17.70 7.58
C ASP A 198 5.01 18.16 7.97
N THR A 199 4.85 18.75 9.16
CA THR A 199 3.57 19.14 9.76
C THR A 199 2.61 19.80 8.76
N ASP A 200 3.10 20.81 8.04
CA ASP A 200 2.32 21.62 7.09
C ASP A 200 2.88 21.61 5.66
N THR A 201 3.87 20.75 5.38
CA THR A 201 4.55 20.70 4.08
C THR A 201 4.61 19.27 3.56
N LEU A 202 4.13 19.07 2.35
CA LEU A 202 4.21 17.80 1.62
C LEU A 202 5.05 18.05 0.36
N THR A 203 6.23 17.46 0.31
CA THR A 203 7.08 17.47 -0.89
C THR A 203 6.85 16.19 -1.65
N LEU A 204 6.56 16.29 -2.94
CA LEU A 204 6.43 15.17 -3.87
C LEU A 204 7.54 15.26 -4.91
N THR A 205 8.28 14.18 -5.09
CA THR A 205 9.37 14.09 -6.06
C THR A 205 9.16 12.88 -6.96
N ASN A 206 9.23 13.07 -8.27
CA ASN A 206 9.27 11.98 -9.24
C ASN A 206 10.59 12.09 -10.03
N SER A 207 11.49 11.14 -9.81
CA SER A 207 12.80 11.10 -10.44
C SER A 207 12.75 10.71 -11.92
N GLN A 208 11.74 9.96 -12.35
CA GLN A 208 11.57 9.53 -13.74
C GLN A 208 11.24 10.71 -14.67
N PHE A 209 10.40 11.64 -14.22
CA PHE A 209 9.98 12.83 -14.97
C PHE A 209 10.69 14.12 -14.50
N GLY A 210 11.54 14.01 -13.48
CA GLY A 210 12.27 15.15 -12.90
C GLY A 210 11.34 16.23 -12.34
N MET A 211 10.21 15.82 -11.75
CA MET A 211 9.20 16.71 -11.17
C MET A 211 9.38 16.82 -9.65
N GLU A 212 9.30 18.05 -9.14
CA GLU A 212 9.20 18.36 -7.72
C GLU A 212 8.00 19.28 -7.48
N ALA A 213 7.17 18.93 -6.50
CA ALA A 213 6.07 19.76 -6.03
C ALA A 213 6.15 19.92 -4.51
N VAL A 214 6.24 21.17 -4.04
CA VAL A 214 6.16 21.51 -2.63
C VAL A 214 4.76 22.05 -2.35
N LEU A 215 4.02 21.34 -1.50
CA LEU A 215 2.63 21.62 -1.18
C LEU A 215 2.48 22.05 0.28
N ARG A 216 1.61 23.02 0.53
CA ARG A 216 1.24 23.49 1.87
C ARG A 216 -0.12 22.95 2.27
N ARG A 217 -0.23 22.52 3.52
CA ARG A 217 -1.50 22.10 4.10
C ARG A 217 -2.43 23.31 4.22
N GLN A 218 -3.70 23.12 3.85
CA GLN A 218 -4.74 24.09 4.18
C GLN A 218 -4.96 24.09 5.69
N LYS A 219 -4.67 25.22 6.33
CA LYS A 219 -5.07 25.48 7.70
C LYS A 219 -6.55 25.86 7.72
N ALA A 220 -7.29 25.32 8.68
CA ALA A 220 -8.64 25.81 8.94
C ALA A 220 -8.54 27.33 9.26
N PRO A 221 -9.46 28.15 8.72
CA PRO A 221 -9.48 29.60 8.98
C PRO A 221 -9.74 29.91 10.46
#